data_AF-A0A4R5TWQ5-F1
#
_entry.id   AF-A0A4R5TWQ5-F1
#
_cell.length_a   1.000
_cell.length_b   1.000
_cell.length_c   1.000
_cell.angle_alpha   90.00
_cell.angle_beta   90.00
_cell.angle_gamma   90.00
#
_symmetry.space_group_name_H-M   'P 1'
#
loop_
_entity.id
_entity.type
_entity.pdbx_description
1 polymer ?
#
loop_
_entity_poly.entity_id
_entity_poly.type
_entity_poly.pdbx_seq_one_letter_code
_entity_poly.pdbx_strand_id
1 'polypeptide(L)'
;MDRVLVSGNTAEGCYNQVIALSAASYDSIINANVIRDYNGYAIRLFTNCNAVSITGNTLRGMRGTSPTNTPIAGESSNAVKTAQNIVLQDQTRPVGILYSGTSTGGMIDGNLIAGFATPVSQPAQKLGGQLWRGARLYTAIVA
;
A
#
# COMPACT_ATOMS: atom_id res chain seq x y z
N MET A 1 16.31 -9.44 10.66
CA MET A 1 15.14 -9.80 11.50
C MET A 1 14.48 -11.04 10.91
N ASP A 2 13.78 -11.79 11.74
CA ASP A 2 13.02 -12.97 11.33
C ASP A 2 11.82 -12.59 10.46
N ARG A 3 11.33 -13.57 9.70
CA ARG A 3 10.09 -13.49 8.92
C ARG A 3 8.93 -13.05 9.81
N VAL A 4 8.22 -12.00 9.39
CA VAL A 4 7.00 -11.54 10.05
C VAL A 4 5.77 -12.01 9.28
N LEU A 5 4.78 -12.58 9.97
CA LEU A 5 3.46 -12.86 9.41
C LEU A 5 2.41 -12.01 10.13
N VAL A 6 1.78 -11.09 9.40
CA VAL A 6 0.61 -10.35 9.86
C VAL A 6 -0.58 -10.75 8.98
N SER A 7 -1.43 -11.64 9.49
CA SER A 7 -2.53 -12.17 8.67
C SER A 7 -3.84 -12.33 9.41
N GLY A 8 -4.95 -12.05 8.70
CA GLY A 8 -6.31 -12.30 9.20
C GLY A 8 -6.78 -11.33 10.29
N ASN A 9 -6.15 -10.16 10.42
CA ASN A 9 -6.47 -9.20 11.47
C ASN A 9 -7.48 -8.15 10.99
N THR A 10 -8.25 -7.61 11.94
CA THR A 10 -9.04 -6.38 11.74
C THR A 10 -8.45 -5.25 12.59
N ALA A 11 -8.21 -4.10 11.97
CA ALA A 11 -7.77 -2.89 12.65
C ALA A 11 -8.67 -1.70 12.24
N GLU A 12 -9.04 -0.89 13.22
CA GLU A 12 -9.96 0.25 13.04
C GLU A 12 -9.49 1.45 13.86
N GLY A 13 -9.67 2.66 13.32
CA GLY A 13 -9.48 3.89 14.10
C GLY A 13 -8.03 4.20 14.44
N CYS A 14 -7.07 3.52 13.81
CA CYS A 14 -5.65 3.66 14.08
C CYS A 14 -5.08 4.97 13.52
N TYR A 15 -4.06 5.50 14.20
CA TYR A 15 -3.39 6.74 13.82
C TYR A 15 -1.93 6.48 13.39
N ASN A 16 -1.45 7.28 12.44
CA ASN A 16 -0.11 7.28 11.83
C ASN A 16 0.25 6.07 10.95
N GLN A 17 0.45 4.89 11.52
CA GLN A 17 0.71 3.63 10.78
C GLN A 17 -0.02 2.49 11.45
N VAL A 18 -0.79 1.71 10.69
CA VAL A 18 -1.47 0.53 11.25
C VAL A 18 -0.52 -0.67 11.29
N ILE A 19 0.05 -1.03 10.14
CA ILE A 19 1.11 -2.03 10.03
C ILE A 19 2.37 -1.33 9.58
N ALA A 20 3.41 -1.41 10.39
CA ALA A 20 4.73 -0.86 10.09
C ALA A 20 5.77 -1.97 10.11
N LEU A 21 6.46 -2.17 8.98
CA LEU A 21 7.70 -2.96 8.97
C LEU A 21 8.87 -1.99 9.07
N SER A 22 9.57 -2.04 10.21
CA SER A 22 10.78 -1.26 10.43
C SER A 22 11.96 -1.82 9.61
N ALA A 23 13.03 -1.05 9.54
CA ALA A 23 14.17 -1.31 8.66
C ALA A 23 14.73 -2.73 8.84
N ALA A 24 15.17 -3.33 7.72
CA ALA A 24 15.73 -4.69 7.65
C ALA A 24 14.74 -5.84 7.98
N SER A 25 13.48 -5.68 7.56
CA SER A 25 12.49 -6.76 7.50
C SER A 25 12.65 -7.57 6.20
N TYR A 26 12.72 -8.91 6.32
CA TYR A 26 12.94 -9.83 5.19
C TYR A 26 11.87 -10.92 5.16
N ASP A 27 11.45 -11.31 3.95
CA ASP A 27 10.52 -12.44 3.71
C ASP A 27 9.19 -12.33 4.47
N SER A 28 8.76 -11.12 4.79
CA SER A 28 7.57 -10.85 5.58
C SER A 28 6.29 -10.91 4.74
N ILE A 29 5.21 -11.37 5.36
CA ILE A 29 3.90 -11.53 4.74
C ILE A 29 2.88 -10.71 5.52
N ILE A 30 2.19 -9.81 4.83
CA ILE A 30 1.05 -9.05 5.32
C ILE A 30 -0.16 -9.44 4.45
N ASN A 31 -1.01 -10.32 4.97
CA ASN A 31 -2.03 -10.98 4.15
C ASN A 31 -3.44 -10.94 4.77
N ALA A 32 -4.48 -10.78 3.95
CA ALA A 32 -5.86 -10.98 4.38
C ALA A 32 -6.27 -10.17 5.63
N ASN A 33 -5.72 -8.95 5.78
CA ASN A 33 -6.12 -8.04 6.87
C ASN A 33 -7.20 -7.07 6.39
N VAL A 34 -8.05 -6.63 7.31
CA VAL A 34 -9.04 -5.58 7.11
C VAL A 34 -8.63 -4.36 7.92
N ILE A 35 -8.27 -3.27 7.25
CA ILE A 35 -7.87 -2.02 7.90
C ILE A 35 -8.85 -0.94 7.47
N ARG A 36 -9.51 -0.31 8.45
CA ARG A 36 -10.53 0.70 8.18
C ARG A 36 -10.40 1.93 9.06
N ASP A 37 -10.94 3.05 8.58
CA ASP A 37 -11.12 4.25 9.39
C ASP A 37 -9.79 4.77 10.00
N TYR A 38 -8.69 4.61 9.27
CA TYR A 38 -7.34 4.92 9.74
C TYR A 38 -6.90 6.31 9.31
N ASN A 39 -6.03 6.95 10.09
CA ASN A 39 -5.37 8.20 9.72
C ASN A 39 -3.89 7.92 9.51
N GLY A 40 -3.36 8.09 8.29
CA GLY A 40 -1.98 7.77 7.99
C GLY A 40 -1.83 6.68 6.94
N TYR A 41 -0.87 5.80 7.15
CA TYR A 41 -0.63 4.63 6.30
C TYR A 41 -1.36 3.42 6.90
N ALA A 42 -2.08 2.68 6.07
CA ALA A 42 -2.54 1.36 6.47
C ALA A 42 -1.33 0.41 6.58
N ILE A 43 -0.44 0.43 5.58
CA ILE A 43 0.77 -0.37 5.57
C ILE A 43 1.95 0.51 5.17
N ARG A 44 2.98 0.58 6.02
CA ARG A 44 4.22 1.31 5.76
C ARG A 44 5.43 0.39 5.85
N LEU A 45 6.18 0.32 4.76
CA LEU A 45 7.52 -0.27 4.73
C LEU A 45 8.54 0.86 4.88
N PHE A 46 9.29 0.83 5.97
CA PHE A 46 10.44 1.72 6.13
C PHE A 46 11.63 1.21 5.28
N THR A 47 12.71 1.98 5.29
CA THR A 47 13.92 1.74 4.47
C THR A 47 14.44 0.30 4.61
N ASN A 48 14.84 -0.31 3.49
CA ASN A 48 15.46 -1.65 3.45
C ASN A 48 14.54 -2.81 3.86
N CYS A 49 13.23 -2.72 3.63
CA CYS A 49 12.39 -3.93 3.62
C CYS A 49 12.62 -4.72 2.33
N ASN A 50 12.78 -6.04 2.41
CA ASN A 50 13.09 -6.90 1.26
C ASN A 50 12.19 -8.14 1.21
N ALA A 51 11.81 -8.56 0.00
CA ALA A 51 10.99 -9.76 -0.23
C ALA A 51 9.68 -9.77 0.57
N VAL A 52 9.02 -8.61 0.66
CA VAL A 52 7.76 -8.46 1.41
C VAL A 52 6.56 -8.73 0.50
N SER A 53 5.62 -9.55 0.96
CA SER A 53 4.34 -9.79 0.27
C SER A 53 3.20 -9.11 1.02
N ILE A 54 2.52 -8.16 0.35
CA ILE A 54 1.33 -7.46 0.81
C ILE A 54 0.16 -7.90 -0.08
N THR A 55 -0.65 -8.85 0.40
CA THR A 55 -1.69 -9.48 -0.44
C THR A 55 -3.05 -9.62 0.20
N GLY A 56 -4.12 -9.59 -0.60
CA GLY A 56 -5.46 -9.90 -0.10
C GLY A 56 -6.00 -8.98 1.00
N ASN A 57 -5.38 -7.82 1.23
CA ASN A 57 -5.80 -6.91 2.29
C ASN A 57 -6.92 -5.99 1.77
N THR A 58 -7.86 -5.64 2.66
CA THR A 58 -8.91 -4.65 2.40
C THR A 58 -8.63 -3.40 3.22
N LEU A 59 -8.34 -2.29 2.55
CA LEU A 59 -7.97 -1.00 3.14
C LEU A 59 -9.03 0.03 2.78
N ARG A 60 -9.73 0.61 3.76
CA ARG A 60 -10.81 1.58 3.50
C ARG A 60 -10.88 2.76 4.46
N GLY A 61 -11.46 3.87 4.01
CA GLY A 61 -11.83 5.00 4.88
C GLY A 61 -10.61 5.68 5.50
N MET A 62 -9.62 6.03 4.69
CA MET A 62 -8.47 6.78 5.15
C MET A 62 -8.89 8.21 5.49
N ARG A 63 -8.72 8.65 6.74
CA ARG A 63 -9.21 9.96 7.22
C ARG A 63 -8.16 11.09 7.18
N GLY A 64 -6.89 10.75 6.96
CA GLY A 64 -5.79 11.69 7.09
C GLY A 64 -5.61 12.61 5.89
N THR A 65 -5.66 13.93 6.11
CA THR A 65 -5.51 14.98 5.08
C THR A 65 -4.07 15.25 4.65
N SER A 66 -3.08 14.60 5.29
CA SER A 66 -1.68 14.86 4.97
C SER A 66 -1.43 14.56 3.49
N PRO A 67 -0.86 15.51 2.75
CA PRO A 67 -0.60 15.32 1.34
C PRO A 67 0.51 14.29 1.09
N THR A 68 1.10 13.63 2.08
CA THR A 68 2.12 12.59 1.87
C THR A 68 1.61 11.18 2.12
N ASN A 69 0.44 11.04 2.75
CA ASN A 69 -0.04 9.73 3.14
C ASN A 69 -0.67 9.00 1.93
N THR A 70 -0.42 7.70 1.88
CA THR A 70 -1.02 6.75 0.95
C THR A 70 -1.35 5.48 1.73
N PRO A 71 -2.41 4.73 1.37
CA PRO A 71 -2.77 3.48 2.03
C PRO A 71 -1.60 2.51 2.19
N ILE A 72 -0.88 2.26 1.10
CA ILE A 72 0.32 1.42 1.10
C ILE A 72 1.51 2.25 0.63
N ALA A 73 2.57 2.31 1.44
CA ALA A 73 3.81 2.97 1.11
C ALA A 73 5.03 2.07 1.35
N GLY A 74 6.03 2.20 0.50
CA GLY A 74 7.38 1.72 0.78
C GLY A 74 8.45 2.69 0.33
N GLU A 75 9.47 2.87 1.16
CA GLU A 75 10.64 3.69 0.86
C GLU A 75 11.88 2.79 0.76
N SER A 76 12.65 2.93 -0.32
CA SER A 76 13.90 2.19 -0.55
C SER A 76 13.81 0.70 -0.18
N SER A 77 12.76 0.04 -0.67
CA SER A 77 12.41 -1.35 -0.37
C SER A 77 12.49 -2.22 -1.63
N ASN A 78 12.97 -3.45 -1.49
CA ASN A 78 13.30 -4.31 -2.62
C ASN A 78 12.41 -5.55 -2.68
N ALA A 79 12.15 -6.05 -3.90
CA ALA A 79 11.37 -7.27 -4.13
C ALA A 79 10.00 -7.30 -3.41
N VAL A 80 9.33 -6.15 -3.30
CA VAL A 80 8.02 -6.07 -2.64
C VAL A 80 6.94 -6.49 -3.63
N LYS A 81 6.10 -7.45 -3.25
CA LYS A 81 4.90 -7.83 -4.01
C LYS A 81 3.68 -7.22 -3.32
N THR A 82 2.96 -6.35 -4.03
CA THR A 82 1.68 -5.80 -3.57
C THR A 82 0.60 -6.21 -4.54
N ALA A 83 -0.18 -7.23 -4.18
CA ALA A 83 -1.13 -7.82 -5.13
C ALA A 83 -2.46 -8.21 -4.52
N GLN A 84 -3.53 -8.15 -5.31
CA GLN A 84 -4.87 -8.60 -4.90
C GLN A 84 -5.40 -7.89 -3.64
N ASN A 85 -4.96 -6.65 -3.39
CA ASN A 85 -5.51 -5.82 -2.32
C ASN A 85 -6.69 -4.99 -2.85
N ILE A 86 -7.62 -4.67 -1.96
CA ILE A 86 -8.71 -3.74 -2.20
C ILE A 86 -8.38 -2.46 -1.44
N VAL A 87 -8.24 -1.35 -2.16
CA VAL A 87 -7.92 -0.03 -1.62
C VAL A 87 -9.06 0.92 -2.00
N LEU A 88 -9.94 1.20 -1.04
CA LEU A 88 -11.10 2.08 -1.21
C LEU A 88 -10.86 3.38 -0.44
N GLN A 89 -10.60 4.45 -1.17
CA GLN A 89 -10.35 5.76 -0.58
C GLN A 89 -11.59 6.63 -0.71
N ASP A 90 -11.68 7.68 0.09
CA ASP A 90 -12.65 8.78 -0.03
C ASP A 90 -11.93 10.15 -0.09
N GLN A 91 -10.59 10.13 -0.09
CA GLN A 91 -9.73 11.30 -0.03
C GLN A 91 -9.44 11.88 -1.41
N THR A 92 -8.95 13.12 -1.41
CA THR A 92 -8.58 13.91 -2.60
C THR A 92 -7.23 13.53 -3.20
N ARG A 93 -6.42 12.70 -2.52
CA ARG A 93 -5.10 12.29 -3.05
C ARG A 93 -5.23 11.13 -4.03
N PRO A 94 -4.62 11.22 -5.23
CA PRO A 94 -4.83 10.27 -6.30
C PRO A 94 -3.87 9.06 -6.24
N VAL A 95 -3.37 8.65 -5.06
CA VAL A 95 -2.40 7.53 -4.99
C VAL A 95 -2.78 6.58 -3.86
N GLY A 96 -3.06 5.33 -4.23
CA GLY A 96 -3.37 4.24 -3.30
C GLY A 96 -2.14 3.44 -2.88
N ILE A 97 -1.14 3.33 -3.76
CA ILE A 97 0.10 2.57 -3.53
C ILE A 97 1.29 3.39 -4.04
N LEU A 98 2.29 3.62 -3.19
CA LEU A 98 3.49 4.38 -3.54
C LEU A 98 4.77 3.63 -3.14
N TYR A 99 5.69 3.45 -4.09
CA TYR A 99 7.07 3.09 -3.80
C TYR A 99 8.01 4.22 -4.22
N SER A 100 8.88 4.67 -3.30
CA SER A 100 9.79 5.79 -3.51
C SER A 100 11.25 5.42 -3.16
N GLY A 101 12.15 6.40 -3.34
CA GLY A 101 13.58 6.22 -3.07
C GLY A 101 14.23 5.21 -4.02
N THR A 102 15.08 4.35 -3.48
CA THR A 102 15.82 3.33 -4.24
C THR A 102 15.08 2.00 -4.37
N SER A 103 13.76 1.98 -4.22
CA SER A 103 12.97 0.74 -4.26
C SER A 103 13.11 0.00 -5.60
N THR A 104 13.34 -1.32 -5.63
CA THR A 104 13.53 -2.09 -6.88
C THR A 104 12.94 -3.50 -6.84
N GLY A 105 12.79 -4.14 -8.01
CA GLY A 105 12.54 -5.58 -8.13
C GLY A 105 11.17 -6.10 -7.68
N GLY A 106 10.20 -5.24 -7.36
CA GLY A 106 8.88 -5.68 -6.90
C GLY A 106 7.80 -5.70 -7.97
N MET A 107 6.57 -6.02 -7.55
CA MET A 107 5.37 -6.12 -8.39
C MET A 107 4.15 -5.44 -7.76
N ILE A 108 3.38 -4.68 -8.54
CA ILE A 108 2.04 -4.20 -8.17
C ILE A 108 1.06 -4.82 -9.18
N ASP A 109 0.22 -5.76 -8.74
CA ASP A 109 -0.63 -6.54 -9.67
C ASP A 109 -2.00 -6.88 -9.08
N GLY A 110 -3.05 -6.82 -9.89
CA GLY A 110 -4.40 -7.25 -9.52
C GLY A 110 -5.03 -6.54 -8.31
N ASN A 111 -4.58 -5.34 -7.96
CA ASN A 111 -5.20 -4.55 -6.89
C ASN A 111 -6.41 -3.77 -7.43
N LEU A 112 -7.49 -3.73 -6.67
CA LEU A 112 -8.58 -2.79 -6.89
C LEU A 112 -8.27 -1.50 -6.15
N ILE A 113 -8.14 -0.37 -6.85
CA ILE A 113 -7.90 0.94 -6.24
C ILE A 113 -8.97 1.90 -6.73
N ALA A 114 -9.86 2.33 -5.84
CA ALA A 114 -11.06 3.09 -6.20
C ALA A 114 -11.49 4.07 -5.10
N GLY A 115 -12.52 4.87 -5.41
CA GLY A 115 -13.18 5.78 -4.46
C GLY A 115 -12.53 7.16 -4.29
N PHE A 116 -11.46 7.46 -5.03
CA PHE A 116 -10.85 8.78 -5.01
C PHE A 116 -11.86 9.86 -5.38
N ALA A 117 -11.90 10.94 -4.59
CA ALA A 117 -12.77 12.09 -4.86
C ALA A 117 -12.37 12.85 -6.13
N THR A 118 -11.14 12.66 -6.62
CA THR A 118 -10.62 13.24 -7.85
C THR A 118 -10.20 12.14 -8.82
N PRO A 119 -10.43 12.30 -10.13
CA PRO A 119 -9.94 11.35 -11.13
C PRO A 119 -8.43 11.18 -11.04
N VAL A 120 -7.97 9.93 -11.15
CA VAL A 120 -6.60 9.54 -10.89
C VAL A 120 -5.95 8.97 -12.14
N SER A 121 -4.86 9.58 -12.59
CA SER A 121 -4.06 9.08 -13.72
C SER A 121 -3.03 8.01 -13.30
N GLN A 122 -2.59 8.03 -12.04
CA GLN A 122 -1.54 7.13 -11.52
C GLN A 122 -1.88 6.64 -10.08
N PRO A 123 -2.87 5.76 -9.93
CA PRO A 123 -3.34 5.27 -8.62
C PRO A 123 -2.31 4.37 -7.92
N ALA A 124 -1.32 3.88 -8.66
CA ALA A 124 -0.14 3.20 -8.15
C ALA A 124 1.10 3.78 -8.85
N GLN A 125 2.12 4.15 -8.09
CA GLN A 125 3.30 4.82 -8.62
C GLN A 125 4.60 4.27 -8.02
N LYS A 126 5.63 4.17 -8.87
CA LYS A 126 7.03 4.12 -8.45
C LYS A 126 7.71 5.43 -8.84
N LEU A 127 8.29 6.15 -7.88
CA LEU A 127 9.12 7.32 -8.19
C LEU A 127 10.55 6.84 -8.52
N GLY A 128 11.09 7.24 -9.69
CA GLY A 128 12.49 6.99 -10.07
C GLY A 128 12.80 5.74 -10.91
N GLY A 129 11.85 5.15 -11.64
CA GLY A 129 12.13 4.06 -12.60
C GLY A 129 10.89 3.35 -13.15
N GLN A 130 11.07 2.45 -14.12
CA GLN A 130 10.00 1.79 -14.88
C GLN A 130 8.89 1.18 -14.00
N LEU A 131 7.66 1.31 -14.49
CA LEU A 131 6.45 0.66 -13.97
C LEU A 131 6.70 -0.83 -13.76
N TRP A 132 6.31 -1.30 -12.58
CA TRP A 132 6.40 -2.70 -12.20
C TRP A 132 5.44 -3.48 -13.12
N ARG A 133 5.95 -4.53 -13.78
CA ARG A 133 5.19 -5.30 -14.78
C ARG A 133 3.89 -5.83 -14.15
N GLY A 134 2.75 -5.58 -14.80
CA GLY A 134 1.48 -6.23 -14.46
C GLY A 134 0.40 -5.36 -13.82
N ALA A 135 0.59 -4.05 -13.60
CA ALA A 135 -0.46 -3.20 -13.02
C ALA A 135 -1.71 -3.10 -13.93
N ARG A 136 -2.61 -4.08 -13.85
CA ARG A 136 -4.01 -3.93 -14.29
C ARG A 136 -4.72 -3.08 -13.25
N LEU A 137 -4.79 -1.80 -13.54
CA LEU A 137 -5.54 -0.84 -12.76
C LEU A 137 -7.00 -0.90 -13.19
N TYR A 138 -7.85 -1.45 -12.32
CA TYR A 138 -9.29 -1.27 -12.43
C TYR A 138 -9.65 0.01 -11.70
N THR A 139 -9.58 1.14 -12.40
CA THR A 139 -10.13 2.40 -11.91
C THR A 139 -11.64 2.31 -12.03
N ALA A 140 -12.32 1.90 -10.95
CA ALA A 140 -13.76 2.08 -10.87
C ALA A 140 -14.01 3.52 -10.41
N ILE A 141 -14.36 4.39 -11.35
CA ILE A 141 -15.03 5.66 -11.03
C ILE A 141 -16.45 5.25 -10.63
N VAL A 142 -16.74 5.25 -9.34
CA VAL A 142 -18.12 5.19 -8.87
C VAL A 142 -18.58 6.63 -8.76
N ALA A 143 -19.39 7.06 -9.74
CA ALA A 143 -20.04 8.37 -9.76
C ALA A 143 -21.16 8.45 -8.71
#